data_AF-A0A8J3UP35-F1
#
_entry.id   AF-A0A8J3UP35-F1
#
_cell.length_a   1.000
_cell.length_b   1.000
_cell.length_c   1.000
_cell.angle_alpha   90.00
_cell.angle_beta   90.00
_cell.angle_gamma   90.00
#
_symmetry.space_group_name_H-M   'P 1'
#
loop_
_entity.id
_entity.type
_entity.pdbx_description
1 polymer ?
#
loop_
_entity_poly.entity_id
_entity_poly.type
_entity_poly.pdbx_seq_one_letter_code
_entity_poly.pdbx_strand_id
1 'polypeptide(L)'
;MSGADDLLHRIETTPELADLLVWPGDFDIERRDPVEQLRLPSGLSLTPIAGDGSGGTYFLCGAPGTTRPVLYADSEGHATLMAADLVEALTLIAAFPYWQDLLHGHSAEELEEEIRNDDPDYAAAHTELIGLLGVTPPTEEEAVTRLRASASRTVPDFLPIALLDEGESIYELL
;
A
#
# COMPACT_ATOMS: atom_id res chain seq x y z
N MET A 1 2.97 -1.30 -22.03
CA MET A 1 3.14 -1.55 -20.59
C MET A 1 2.58 -0.35 -19.87
N SER A 2 1.84 -0.57 -18.78
CA SER A 2 1.31 0.55 -17.98
C SER A 2 2.40 1.11 -17.08
N GLY A 3 2.26 2.34 -16.59
CA GLY A 3 3.22 2.92 -15.64
C GLY A 3 3.41 2.07 -14.37
N ALA A 4 2.39 1.32 -13.95
CA ALA A 4 2.49 0.39 -12.83
C ALA A 4 3.38 -0.82 -13.15
N ASP A 5 3.27 -1.39 -14.36
CA ASP A 5 4.09 -2.56 -14.74
C ASP A 5 5.58 -2.17 -14.85
N ASP A 6 5.87 -0.99 -15.41
CA ASP A 6 7.23 -0.46 -15.52
C ASP A 6 7.84 -0.19 -14.13
N LEU A 7 7.03 0.32 -13.19
CA LEU A 7 7.47 0.60 -11.82
C LEU A 7 7.72 -0.68 -11.02
N LEU A 8 6.83 -1.69 -11.11
CA LEU A 8 7.07 -3.00 -10.49
C LEU A 8 8.35 -3.63 -11.04
N HIS A 9 8.52 -3.62 -12.36
CA HIS A 9 9.73 -4.15 -12.99
C HIS A 9 10.99 -3.43 -12.50
N ARG A 10 10.93 -2.12 -12.31
CA ARG A 10 12.04 -1.34 -11.75
C ARG A 10 12.38 -1.78 -10.33
N ILE A 11 11.39 -1.98 -9.46
CA ILE A 11 11.60 -2.45 -8.08
C ILE A 11 12.26 -3.84 -8.09
N GLU A 12 11.74 -4.75 -8.92
CA GLU A 12 12.28 -6.11 -9.07
C GLU A 12 13.72 -6.17 -9.60
N THR A 13 14.14 -5.14 -10.33
CA THR A 13 15.47 -5.07 -10.95
C THR A 13 16.45 -4.15 -10.23
N THR A 14 16.01 -3.50 -9.15
CA THR A 14 16.82 -2.57 -8.34
C THR A 14 16.79 -3.04 -6.88
N PRO A 15 17.68 -3.96 -6.46
CA PRO A 15 17.66 -4.53 -5.10
C PRO A 15 17.67 -3.46 -4.00
N GLU A 16 18.44 -2.38 -4.17
CA GLU A 16 18.50 -1.30 -3.20
C GLU A 16 17.14 -0.61 -3.00
N LEU A 17 16.33 -0.52 -4.06
CA LEU A 17 14.98 0.04 -3.99
C LEU A 17 14.02 -0.95 -3.32
N ALA A 18 14.13 -2.24 -3.61
CA ALA A 18 13.33 -3.26 -2.94
C ALA A 18 13.61 -3.28 -1.42
N ASP A 19 14.88 -3.24 -1.02
CA ASP A 19 15.28 -3.22 0.39
C ASP A 19 14.74 -1.99 1.14
N LEU A 20 14.82 -0.80 0.52
CA LEU A 20 14.29 0.43 1.10
C LEU A 20 12.75 0.48 1.15
N LEU A 21 12.07 -0.28 0.29
CA LEU A 21 10.61 -0.43 0.36
C LEU A 21 10.19 -1.35 1.51
N VAL A 22 11.02 -2.34 1.89
CA VAL A 22 10.79 -3.16 3.09
C VAL A 22 10.91 -2.30 4.36
N TRP A 23 11.97 -1.51 4.49
CA TRP A 23 12.11 -0.54 5.57
C TRP A 23 12.64 0.78 5.02
N PRO A 24 11.91 1.90 5.20
CA PRO A 24 10.81 2.08 6.16
C PRO A 24 9.40 1.72 5.65
N GLY A 25 9.21 1.43 4.38
CA GLY A 25 7.88 1.44 3.74
C GLY A 25 6.94 0.27 4.05
N ASP A 26 7.41 -0.79 4.69
CA ASP A 26 6.67 -2.04 4.94
C ASP A 26 5.97 -2.59 3.67
N PHE A 27 6.67 -2.51 2.54
CA PHE A 27 6.25 -2.96 1.22
C PHE A 27 7.28 -3.95 0.66
N ASP A 28 7.04 -5.24 0.88
CA ASP A 28 7.94 -6.32 0.50
C ASP A 28 7.41 -7.09 -0.72
N ILE A 29 8.13 -6.95 -1.85
CA ILE A 29 7.80 -7.64 -3.10
C ILE A 29 8.08 -9.15 -3.08
N GLU A 30 8.77 -9.66 -2.06
CA GLU A 30 8.95 -11.10 -1.86
C GLU A 30 7.76 -11.72 -1.10
N ARG A 31 6.91 -10.91 -0.45
CA ARG A 31 5.73 -11.32 0.33
C ARG A 31 4.41 -11.18 -0.45
N ARG A 32 4.34 -11.77 -1.65
CA ARG A 32 3.17 -11.68 -2.56
C ARG A 32 2.14 -12.79 -2.40
N ASP A 33 2.26 -13.63 -1.38
CA ASP A 33 1.33 -14.73 -1.12
C ASP A 33 0.34 -14.32 -0.02
N PRO A 34 -0.91 -13.94 -0.37
CA PRO A 34 -1.88 -13.54 0.63
C PRO A 34 -2.28 -14.72 1.53
N VAL A 35 -2.62 -14.42 2.79
CA VAL A 35 -3.08 -15.44 3.76
C VAL A 35 -4.34 -16.17 3.27
N GLU A 36 -5.22 -15.46 2.57
CA GLU A 36 -6.49 -15.97 2.09
C GLU A 36 -6.70 -15.66 0.60
N GLN A 37 -7.47 -16.51 -0.09
CA GLN A 37 -7.90 -16.20 -1.45
C GLN A 37 -9.01 -15.17 -1.42
N LEU A 38 -8.76 -14.01 -2.05
CA LEU A 38 -9.70 -12.90 -2.08
C LEU A 38 -10.35 -12.75 -3.46
N ARG A 39 -11.62 -12.35 -3.49
CA ARG A 39 -12.31 -11.86 -4.70
C ARG A 39 -12.98 -10.52 -4.44
N LEU A 40 -13.09 -9.70 -5.49
CA LEU A 40 -13.84 -8.44 -5.42
C LEU A 40 -15.31 -8.64 -5.83
N PRO A 41 -16.27 -7.95 -5.18
CA PRO A 41 -17.68 -7.93 -5.60
C PRO A 41 -17.87 -7.47 -7.04
N SER A 42 -17.05 -6.53 -7.51
CA SER A 42 -17.04 -6.03 -8.89
C SER A 42 -16.61 -7.06 -9.94
N GLY A 43 -16.02 -8.19 -9.51
CA GLY A 43 -15.42 -9.19 -10.41
C GLY A 43 -14.08 -8.76 -11.02
N LEU A 44 -13.53 -7.61 -10.61
CA LEU A 44 -12.18 -7.22 -10.98
C LEU A 44 -11.16 -8.20 -10.39
N SER A 45 -10.09 -8.48 -11.15
CA SER A 45 -8.99 -9.31 -10.68
C SER A 45 -8.17 -8.61 -9.61
N LEU A 46 -7.75 -9.34 -8.58
CA LEU A 46 -6.73 -8.91 -7.61
C LEU A 46 -5.39 -9.52 -7.99
N THR A 47 -4.37 -8.68 -8.16
CA THR A 47 -2.99 -9.14 -8.36
C THR A 47 -2.16 -8.71 -7.16
N PRO A 48 -1.69 -9.64 -6.29
CA PRO A 48 -0.83 -9.28 -5.19
C PRO A 48 0.51 -8.76 -5.72
N ILE A 49 0.98 -7.65 -5.17
CA ILE A 49 2.20 -6.97 -5.62
C ILE A 49 3.27 -6.86 -4.54
N ALA A 50 2.88 -6.89 -3.26
CA ALA A 50 3.74 -6.91 -2.10
C ALA A 50 2.92 -7.30 -0.85
N GLY A 51 3.61 -7.57 0.25
CA GLY A 51 3.03 -7.69 1.58
C GLY A 51 3.83 -6.90 2.60
N ASP A 52 3.35 -6.89 3.83
CA ASP A 52 4.01 -6.21 4.95
C ASP A 52 4.46 -7.20 6.04
N GLY A 53 5.18 -6.70 7.04
CA GLY A 53 5.70 -7.45 8.17
C GLY A 53 4.61 -7.95 9.14
N SER A 54 3.43 -7.33 9.13
CA SER A 54 2.28 -7.65 9.98
C SER A 54 1.35 -8.72 9.39
N GLY A 55 1.47 -9.01 8.09
CA GLY A 55 0.64 -10.00 7.38
C GLY A 55 -0.36 -9.39 6.39
N GLY A 56 -0.34 -8.07 6.19
CA GLY A 56 -1.14 -7.42 5.15
C GLY A 56 -0.55 -7.59 3.75
N THR A 57 -1.40 -7.36 2.75
CA THR A 57 -1.09 -7.54 1.33
C THR A 57 -1.59 -6.36 0.50
N TYR A 58 -0.76 -5.92 -0.43
CA TYR A 58 -1.07 -4.89 -1.42
C TYR A 58 -1.45 -5.54 -2.74
N PHE A 59 -2.55 -5.08 -3.34
CA PHE A 59 -3.08 -5.61 -4.59
C PHE A 59 -3.27 -4.51 -5.63
N LEU A 60 -3.02 -4.85 -6.89
CA LEU A 60 -3.57 -4.10 -8.02
C LEU A 60 -4.94 -4.66 -8.40
N CYS A 61 -5.93 -3.78 -8.46
CA CYS A 61 -7.30 -4.14 -8.83
C CYS A 61 -7.56 -3.89 -10.33
N GLY A 62 -7.95 -4.95 -11.05
CA GLY A 62 -8.25 -4.91 -12.48
C GLY A 62 -7.14 -5.46 -13.37
N ALA A 63 -7.40 -5.49 -14.68
CA ALA A 63 -6.52 -6.12 -15.66
C ALA A 63 -5.29 -5.24 -16.01
N PRO A 64 -4.15 -5.84 -16.39
CA PRO A 64 -3.00 -5.09 -16.88
C PRO A 64 -3.35 -4.16 -18.05
N GLY A 65 -2.69 -3.01 -18.12
CA GLY A 65 -2.93 -2.00 -19.16
C GLY A 65 -4.08 -1.02 -18.88
N THR A 66 -4.80 -1.15 -17.76
CA THR A 66 -5.73 -0.13 -17.25
C THR A 66 -5.08 0.68 -16.13
N THR A 67 -5.70 1.81 -15.76
CA THR A 67 -5.46 2.41 -14.44
C THR A 67 -6.00 1.45 -13.39
N ARG A 68 -5.14 0.99 -12.49
CA ARG A 68 -5.45 -0.03 -11.47
C ARG A 68 -5.24 0.57 -10.09
N PRO A 69 -6.29 0.80 -9.30
CA PRO A 69 -6.12 1.28 -7.93
C PRO A 69 -5.41 0.22 -7.08
N VAL A 70 -4.74 0.69 -6.03
CA VAL A 70 -4.06 -0.17 -5.06
C VAL A 70 -4.98 -0.37 -3.87
N LEU A 71 -5.28 -1.63 -3.59
CA LEU A 71 -6.00 -2.08 -2.41
C LEU A 71 -4.99 -2.61 -1.40
N TYR A 72 -5.12 -2.21 -0.15
CA TYR A 72 -4.49 -2.86 0.98
C TYR A 72 -5.53 -3.72 1.71
N ALA A 73 -5.15 -4.93 2.10
CA ALA A 73 -5.95 -5.80 2.96
C ALA A 73 -5.05 -6.41 4.03
N ASP A 74 -5.41 -6.25 5.30
CA ASP A 74 -4.67 -6.81 6.42
C ASP A 74 -5.06 -8.27 6.69
N SER A 75 -4.35 -8.90 7.63
CA SER A 75 -4.67 -10.25 8.11
C SER A 75 -5.82 -10.32 9.12
N GLU A 76 -6.31 -9.18 9.60
CA GLU A 76 -7.41 -9.09 10.58
C GLU A 76 -8.79 -8.99 9.90
N GLY A 77 -8.81 -8.85 8.57
CA GLY A 77 -10.03 -8.78 7.79
C GLY A 77 -10.46 -7.34 7.46
N HIS A 78 -9.57 -6.35 7.55
CA HIS A 78 -9.84 -4.98 7.09
C HIS A 78 -9.19 -4.71 5.74
N ALA A 79 -9.83 -3.89 4.92
CA ALA A 79 -9.29 -3.50 3.63
C ALA A 79 -9.70 -2.08 3.24
N THR A 80 -8.84 -1.42 2.46
CA THR A 80 -9.15 -0.12 1.87
C THR A 80 -8.36 0.14 0.60
N LEU A 81 -8.96 0.86 -0.34
CA LEU A 81 -8.21 1.44 -1.46
C LEU A 81 -7.35 2.57 -0.92
N MET A 82 -6.03 2.43 -1.04
CA MET A 82 -5.09 3.44 -0.57
C MET A 82 -4.76 4.50 -1.63
N ALA A 83 -4.85 4.13 -2.92
CA ALA A 83 -4.44 4.99 -4.02
C ALA A 83 -5.15 4.64 -5.34
N ALA A 84 -5.20 5.61 -6.27
CA ALA A 84 -5.77 5.42 -7.60
C ALA A 84 -4.88 4.61 -8.55
N ASP A 85 -3.57 4.56 -8.28
CA ASP A 85 -2.59 3.74 -8.97
C ASP A 85 -1.34 3.44 -8.12
N LEU A 86 -0.42 2.64 -8.67
CA LEU A 86 0.81 2.23 -7.98
C LEU A 86 1.77 3.39 -7.72
N VAL A 87 1.82 4.39 -8.61
CA VAL A 87 2.72 5.52 -8.44
C VAL A 87 2.28 6.34 -7.24
N GLU A 88 0.98 6.60 -7.14
CA GLU A 88 0.39 7.27 -5.99
C GLU A 88 0.55 6.45 -4.69
N ALA A 89 0.36 5.13 -4.73
CA ALA A 89 0.55 4.26 -3.56
C ALA A 89 1.99 4.30 -3.03
N LEU A 90 2.99 4.11 -3.90
CA LEU A 90 4.39 4.14 -3.47
C LEU A 90 4.85 5.54 -3.08
N THR A 91 4.27 6.59 -3.65
CA THR A 91 4.51 7.97 -3.18
C THR A 91 3.98 8.16 -1.75
N LEU A 92 2.77 7.65 -1.46
CA LEU A 92 2.19 7.69 -0.13
C LEU A 92 3.05 6.90 0.88
N ILE A 93 3.37 5.64 0.57
CA ILE A 93 4.18 4.77 1.43
C ILE A 93 5.55 5.39 1.70
N ALA A 94 6.21 5.91 0.66
CA ALA A 94 7.54 6.47 0.81
C ALA A 94 7.57 7.80 1.55
N ALA A 95 6.49 8.60 1.53
CA ALA A 95 6.43 9.87 2.25
C ALA A 95 5.86 9.71 3.67
N PHE A 96 5.00 8.72 3.87
CA PHE A 96 4.28 8.46 5.11
C PHE A 96 4.13 6.94 5.33
N PRO A 97 5.19 6.25 5.79
CA PRO A 97 5.14 4.79 6.01
C PRO A 97 4.01 4.35 6.97
N TYR A 98 3.63 5.23 7.89
CA TYR A 98 2.51 5.12 8.83
C TYR A 98 1.17 5.62 8.24
N TRP A 99 0.94 5.43 6.94
CA TRP A 99 -0.25 5.94 6.25
C TRP A 99 -1.57 5.44 6.86
N GLN A 100 -1.57 4.27 7.51
CA GLN A 100 -2.73 3.73 8.21
C GLN A 100 -3.12 4.63 9.39
N ASP A 101 -2.17 5.09 10.19
CA ASP A 101 -2.42 6.02 11.28
C ASP A 101 -2.87 7.39 10.75
N LEU A 102 -2.33 7.84 9.61
CA LEU A 102 -2.83 9.07 8.96
C LEU A 102 -4.30 8.94 8.53
N LEU A 103 -4.72 7.76 8.04
CA LEU A 103 -6.11 7.51 7.71
C LEU A 103 -7.01 7.70 8.94
N HIS A 104 -6.55 7.19 10.09
CA HIS A 104 -7.21 7.33 11.41
C HIS A 104 -7.08 8.74 12.03
N GLY A 105 -6.34 9.65 11.40
CA GLY A 105 -6.25 11.06 11.79
C GLY A 105 -5.16 11.37 12.81
N HIS A 106 -4.17 10.49 12.95
CA HIS A 106 -2.94 10.78 13.70
C HIS A 106 -2.07 11.82 12.97
N SER A 107 -1.28 12.58 13.73
CA SER A 107 -0.38 13.60 13.19
C SER A 107 0.89 12.98 12.61
N ALA A 108 1.29 13.39 11.40
CA ALA A 108 2.56 12.94 10.84
C ALA A 108 3.76 13.40 11.68
N GLU A 109 3.71 14.61 12.25
CA GLU A 109 4.79 15.16 13.07
C GLU A 109 5.07 14.30 14.31
N GLU A 110 4.01 13.87 15.00
CA GLU A 110 4.12 13.04 16.21
C GLU A 110 4.69 11.66 15.87
N LEU A 111 4.15 11.01 14.82
CA LEU A 111 4.59 9.70 14.36
C LEU A 111 6.05 9.71 13.88
N GLU A 112 6.47 10.73 13.14
CA GLU A 112 7.87 10.85 12.73
C GLU A 112 8.82 11.06 13.91
N GLU A 113 8.41 11.82 14.92
CA GLU A 113 9.21 12.01 16.13
C GLU A 113 9.40 10.70 16.88
N GLU A 114 8.33 9.91 17.05
CA GLU A 114 8.39 8.58 17.67
C GLU A 114 9.33 7.64 16.91
N ILE A 115 9.16 7.51 15.59
CA ILE A 115 9.99 6.62 14.77
C ILE A 115 11.47 7.05 14.81
N ARG A 116 11.75 8.35 14.72
CA ARG A 116 13.13 8.87 14.77
C ARG A 116 13.80 8.65 16.13
N ASN A 117 13.01 8.63 17.20
CA ASN A 117 13.50 8.32 18.54
C ASN A 117 13.83 6.83 18.70
N ASP A 118 13.07 5.96 18.05
CA ASP A 118 13.27 4.50 18.09
C ASP A 118 14.37 4.03 17.13
N ASP A 119 14.45 4.60 15.92
CA ASP A 119 15.45 4.29 14.90
C ASP A 119 16.16 5.56 14.38
N PRO A 120 17.40 5.83 14.84
CA PRO A 120 18.20 6.95 14.36
C PRO A 120 18.51 6.94 12.86
N ASP A 121 18.50 5.77 12.21
CA ASP A 121 18.82 5.60 10.79
C ASP A 121 17.59 5.84 9.89
N TYR A 122 16.37 5.90 10.46
CA TYR A 122 15.12 6.13 9.73
C TYR A 122 15.19 7.33 8.80
N ALA A 123 15.68 8.48 9.27
CA ALA A 123 15.69 9.71 8.48
C ALA A 123 16.57 9.60 7.22
N ALA A 124 17.68 8.85 7.31
CA ALA A 124 18.56 8.61 6.18
C ALA A 124 17.91 7.65 5.18
N ALA A 125 17.37 6.53 5.66
CA ALA A 125 16.68 5.53 4.83
C ALA A 125 15.44 6.12 4.12
N HIS A 126 14.62 6.91 4.85
CA HIS A 126 13.45 7.60 4.31
C HIS A 126 13.83 8.59 3.18
N THR A 127 14.89 9.38 3.39
CA THR A 127 15.39 10.31 2.36
C THR A 127 15.91 9.56 1.13
N GLU A 128 16.63 8.45 1.34
CA GLU A 128 17.15 7.62 0.26
C GLU A 128 16.03 6.96 -0.54
N LEU A 129 15.00 6.43 0.12
CA LEU A 129 13.83 5.83 -0.52
C LEU A 129 13.12 6.85 -1.43
N ILE A 130 12.83 8.05 -0.94
CA ILE A 130 12.19 9.12 -1.73
C ILE A 130 13.07 9.47 -2.94
N GLY A 131 14.37 9.64 -2.73
CA GLY A 131 15.32 9.98 -3.79
C GLY A 131 15.44 8.89 -4.85
N LEU A 132 15.47 7.62 -4.43
CA LEU A 132 15.60 6.48 -5.33
C LEU A 132 14.29 6.23 -6.09
N LEU A 133 13.12 6.36 -5.45
CA LEU A 133 11.84 6.33 -6.16
C LEU A 133 11.73 7.48 -7.17
N GLY A 134 12.32 8.63 -6.86
CA GLY A 134 12.26 9.83 -7.69
C GLY A 134 10.91 10.52 -7.59
N VAL A 135 10.25 10.40 -6.43
CA VAL A 135 8.94 10.98 -6.15
C VAL A 135 9.10 12.30 -5.41
N THR A 136 8.12 13.19 -5.58
CA THR A 136 7.99 14.38 -4.76
C THR A 136 6.99 14.09 -3.65
N PRO A 137 7.39 14.10 -2.36
CA PRO A 137 6.47 13.90 -1.26
C PRO A 137 5.34 14.94 -1.29
N PRO A 138 4.06 14.52 -1.22
CA PRO A 138 2.95 15.45 -1.05
C PRO A 138 2.98 16.05 0.36
N THR A 139 2.21 17.11 0.58
CA THR A 139 1.94 17.55 1.96
C THR A 139 1.08 16.51 2.68
N GLU A 140 1.09 16.51 4.01
CA GLU A 140 0.21 15.65 4.82
C GLU A 140 -1.27 15.84 4.43
N GLU A 141 -1.72 17.09 4.28
CA GLU A 141 -3.10 17.41 3.87
C GLU A 141 -3.45 16.82 2.50
N GLU A 142 -2.54 16.91 1.53
CA GLU A 142 -2.74 16.34 0.19
C GLU A 142 -2.78 14.80 0.24
N ALA A 143 -1.88 14.19 1.00
CA ALA A 143 -1.81 12.74 1.18
C ALA A 143 -3.11 12.22 1.82
N VAL A 144 -3.53 12.80 2.94
CA VAL A 144 -4.76 12.44 3.64
C VAL A 144 -5.99 12.65 2.76
N THR A 145 -6.04 13.75 1.99
CA THR A 145 -7.15 14.01 1.06
C THR A 145 -7.27 12.93 -0.01
N ARG A 146 -6.14 12.55 -0.63
CA ARG A 146 -6.11 11.51 -1.68
C ARG A 146 -6.40 10.12 -1.13
N LEU A 147 -5.82 9.80 0.03
CA LEU A 147 -6.05 8.54 0.73
C LEU A 147 -7.53 8.37 1.09
N ARG A 148 -8.16 9.39 1.70
CA ARG A 148 -9.60 9.37 2.01
C ARG A 148 -10.47 9.30 0.76
N ALA A 149 -10.08 9.98 -0.32
CA ALA A 149 -10.80 9.90 -1.59
C ALA A 149 -10.77 8.46 -2.15
N SER A 150 -9.63 7.78 -2.07
CA SER A 150 -9.49 6.37 -2.46
C SER A 150 -10.29 5.46 -1.53
N ALA A 151 -10.15 5.61 -0.21
CA ALA A 151 -10.85 4.82 0.80
C ALA A 151 -12.38 4.93 0.65
N SER A 152 -12.91 6.11 0.30
CA SER A 152 -14.34 6.31 0.08
C SER A 152 -14.92 5.48 -1.08
N ARG A 153 -14.06 5.02 -2.00
CA ARG A 153 -14.42 4.19 -3.15
C ARG A 153 -14.27 2.70 -2.88
N THR A 154 -13.76 2.29 -1.71
CA THR A 154 -13.60 0.88 -1.36
C THR A 154 -14.94 0.15 -1.43
N VAL A 155 -16.00 0.76 -0.88
CA VAL A 155 -17.34 0.18 -0.85
C VAL A 155 -18.18 0.74 -2.00
N PRO A 156 -18.96 -0.11 -2.72
CA PRO A 156 -19.14 -1.55 -2.52
C PRO A 156 -18.20 -2.44 -3.33
N ASP A 157 -17.49 -1.87 -4.32
CA ASP A 157 -16.94 -2.65 -5.43
C ASP A 157 -15.56 -3.28 -5.16
N PHE A 158 -14.85 -2.77 -4.17
CA PHE A 158 -13.46 -3.13 -3.85
C PHE A 158 -13.28 -3.72 -2.44
N LEU A 159 -14.35 -3.85 -1.65
CA LEU A 159 -14.31 -4.51 -0.35
C LEU A 159 -14.19 -6.03 -0.55
N PRO A 160 -13.06 -6.67 -0.18
CA PRO A 160 -12.82 -8.07 -0.49
C PRO A 160 -13.78 -9.04 0.17
N ILE A 161 -13.93 -10.19 -0.48
CA ILE A 161 -14.59 -11.36 0.06
C ILE A 161 -13.54 -12.48 0.12
N ALA A 162 -13.25 -12.95 1.32
CA ALA A 162 -12.41 -14.12 1.57
C ALA A 162 -13.13 -15.40 1.21
N LEU A 163 -12.42 -16.31 0.55
CA LEU A 163 -12.87 -17.66 0.24
C LEU A 163 -12.24 -18.64 1.23
N LEU A 164 -13.02 -19.04 2.24
CA LEU A 164 -12.63 -19.95 3.30
C LEU A 164 -13.20 -21.34 3.05
N ASP A 165 -12.61 -22.36 3.68
CA ASP A 165 -13.14 -23.74 3.62
C ASP A 165 -14.58 -23.83 4.18
N GLU A 166 -14.90 -22.99 5.17
CA GLU A 166 -16.21 -22.95 5.84
C GLU A 166 -17.23 -22.01 5.17
N GLY A 167 -16.83 -21.27 4.13
CA GLY A 167 -17.71 -20.33 3.43
C GLY A 167 -17.00 -19.05 2.97
N GLU A 168 -17.76 -17.96 2.87
CA GLU A 168 -17.23 -16.65 2.49
C GLU A 168 -17.28 -15.68 3.68
N SER A 169 -16.24 -14.88 3.87
CA SER A 169 -16.21 -13.78 4.84
C SER A 169 -16.02 -12.45 4.12
N ILE A 170 -16.77 -11.42 4.51
CA ILE A 170 -16.64 -10.09 3.92
C ILE A 170 -15.69 -9.29 4.81
N TYR A 171 -14.67 -8.69 4.20
CA TYR A 171 -13.76 -7.78 4.90
C TYR A 171 -14.49 -6.53 5.41
N GLU A 172 -14.01 -5.91 6.47
CA GLU A 172 -14.47 -4.61 6.96
C GLU A 172 -13.65 -3.48 6.33
N LEU A 173 -14.21 -2.26 6.32
CA LEU A 173 -13.47 -1.08 5.85
C LEU A 173 -12.42 -0.71 6.91
N LEU A 174 -11.16 -0.56 6.47
CA LEU A 174 -10.08 0.00 7.30
C LEU A 174 -10.35 1.49 7.60
#